data_AF-A0AAU0F4C9-F1
#
_entry.id   AF-A0AAU0F4C9-F1
#
_cell.length_a   1.000
_cell.length_b   1.000
_cell.length_c   1.000
_cell.angle_alpha   90.00
_cell.angle_beta   90.00
_cell.angle_gamma   90.00
#
_symmetry.space_group_name_H-M   'P 1'
#
loop_
_entity.id
_entity.type
_entity.pdbx_description
1 polymer ?
#
loop_
_entity_poly.entity_id
_entity_poly.type
_entity_poly.pdbx_seq_one_letter_code
_entity_poly.pdbx_strand_id
1 'polypeptide(L)' 'MKIVELPFEIGSEYELLEFKLEPLEQEIIKGCDTYKYLGEIEFLGKMYRNILLIYNLDILQKVIITNDNEWIIYGKVK' A
#
# COMPACT_ATOMS: atom_id res chain seq x y z
N MET A 1 5.27 -11.24 20.94
CA MET A 1 5.27 -10.92 19.50
C MET A 1 4.46 -9.64 19.35
N LYS A 2 5.07 -8.50 19.01
CA LYS A 2 4.27 -7.29 18.73
C LYS A 2 3.59 -7.53 17.39
N ILE A 3 2.26 -7.55 17.39
CA ILE A 3 1.49 -7.49 16.14
C ILE A 3 1.78 -6.11 15.57
N VAL A 4 2.39 -6.08 14.39
CA VAL A 4 2.58 -4.82 13.67
C VAL A 4 1.28 -4.56 12.93
N GLU A 5 0.47 -3.65 13.47
CA GLU A 5 -0.73 -3.18 12.80
C GLU A 5 -0.30 -2.20 11.70
N LEU A 6 -0.44 -2.64 10.46
CA LEU A 6 -0.31 -1.76 9.31
C LEU A 6 -1.58 -0.91 9.20
N PRO A 7 -1.48 0.36 8.77
CA PRO A 7 -2.66 1.21 8.56
C PRO A 7 -3.45 0.84 7.29
N PHE A 8 -3.22 -0.38 6.77
CA PHE A 8 -3.73 -0.85 5.49
C PHE A 8 -4.30 -2.25 5.67
N GLU A 9 -5.51 -2.48 5.18
CA GLU A 9 -6.17 -3.77 5.21
C GLU A 9 -6.60 -4.17 3.80
N ILE A 10 -6.16 -5.33 3.32
CA ILE A 10 -6.56 -5.80 1.99
C ILE A 10 -8.08 -6.03 1.97
N GLY A 11 -8.77 -5.42 1.00
CA GLY A 11 -10.22 -5.40 0.94
C GLY A 11 -10.86 -4.12 1.47
N SER A 12 -10.08 -3.20 2.05
CA SER A 12 -10.59 -1.91 2.51
C SER A 12 -10.94 -0.99 1.34
N GLU A 13 -11.96 -0.16 1.54
CA GLU A 13 -12.37 0.89 0.61
C GLU A 13 -11.33 2.02 0.52
N TYR A 14 -11.22 2.64 -0.66
CA TYR A 14 -10.30 3.74 -0.95
C TYR A 14 -10.55 4.96 -0.06
N GLU A 15 -11.82 5.27 0.19
CA GLU A 15 -12.32 6.41 0.94
C GLU A 15 -11.76 6.47 2.36
N LEU A 16 -11.38 5.34 2.95
CA LEU A 16 -10.75 5.28 4.27
C LEU A 16 -9.36 5.94 4.31
N LEU A 17 -8.69 6.04 3.15
CA LEU A 17 -7.34 6.58 3.02
C LEU A 17 -7.22 7.72 2.02
N GLU A 18 -8.29 8.16 1.37
CA GLU A 18 -8.26 9.12 0.25
C GLU A 18 -7.39 10.36 0.51
N PHE A 19 -7.46 10.94 1.70
CA PHE A 19 -6.70 12.15 2.08
C PHE A 19 -5.23 11.90 2.42
N LYS A 20 -4.80 10.64 2.43
CA LYS A 20 -3.42 10.21 2.70
C LYS A 20 -2.75 9.62 1.46
N LEU A 21 -3.41 9.70 0.30
CA LEU A 21 -2.98 9.09 -0.94
C LEU A 21 -2.69 10.14 -2.00
N GLU A 22 -1.60 9.93 -2.74
CA GLU A 22 -1.26 10.67 -3.95
C GLU A 22 -1.40 9.73 -5.16
N PRO A 23 -2.27 10.02 -6.14
CA PRO A 23 -2.40 9.18 -7.32
C PRO A 23 -1.12 9.22 -8.16
N LEU A 24 -0.72 8.08 -8.70
CA LEU A 24 0.36 7.98 -9.67
C LEU A 24 -0.21 7.83 -11.08
N GLU A 25 0.34 8.57 -12.05
CA GLU A 25 -0.08 8.50 -13.45
C GLU A 25 0.16 7.12 -14.08
N GLN A 26 1.16 6.38 -13.57
CA GLN A 26 1.53 5.08 -14.09
C GLN A 26 0.90 3.95 -13.27
N GLU A 27 0.13 3.11 -13.95
CA GLU A 27 -0.35 1.84 -13.40
C GLU A 27 0.82 0.85 -13.22
N ILE A 28 1.00 0.32 -12.00
CA ILE A 28 1.91 -0.81 -11.77
C ILE A 28 1.27 -2.13 -12.18
N ILE A 29 -0.05 -2.24 -12.00
CA ILE A 29 -0.85 -3.39 -12.42
C ILE A 29 -1.92 -2.87 -13.37
N LYS A 30 -1.95 -3.43 -14.58
CA LYS A 30 -2.87 -2.99 -15.63
C LYS A 30 -4.34 -3.04 -15.16
N GLY A 31 -5.07 -1.95 -15.33
CA GLY A 31 -6.47 -1.81 -14.94
C GLY A 31 -6.67 -1.68 -13.42
N CYS A 32 -5.65 -1.20 -12.71
CA CYS A 32 -5.71 -0.88 -11.29
C CYS A 32 -5.13 0.51 -11.05
N ASP A 33 -5.76 1.27 -10.17
CA ASP A 33 -5.27 2.55 -9.75
C ASP A 33 -4.10 2.37 -8.77
N THR A 34 -3.05 3.15 -8.97
CA THR A 34 -1.84 3.11 -8.15
C THR A 34 -1.74 4.41 -7.36
N TYR A 35 -1.66 4.29 -6.05
CA TYR A 35 -1.50 5.44 -5.15
C TYR A 35 -0.24 5.31 -4.31
N LYS A 36 0.42 6.42 -4.06
CA LYS A 36 1.47 6.53 -3.07
C LYS A 36 0.87 6.96 -1.73
N TYR A 37 1.23 6.26 -0.66
CA TYR A 37 0.88 6.68 0.69
C TYR A 37 1.79 7.81 1.16
N LEU A 38 1.20 8.86 1.72
CA LEU A 38 1.92 10.06 2.17
C LEU A 38 2.51 9.93 3.59
N GLY A 39 2.13 8.89 4.33
CA GLY A 39 2.65 8.64 5.68
C GLY A 39 3.84 7.70 5.70
N GLU A 40 4.34 7.45 6.91
CA GLU A 40 5.38 6.46 7.18
C GLU A 40 4.79 5.29 7.96
N ILE A 41 5.38 4.10 7.82
CA ILE A 41 5.02 2.93 8.63
C ILE A 41 6.25 2.32 9.28
N GLU A 42 6.08 1.76 10.47
CA GLU A 42 7.04 0.83 11.06
C GLU A 42 6.61 -0.59 10.69
N PHE A 43 7.43 -1.33 9.97
CA PHE A 43 7.18 -2.72 9.61
C PHE A 43 8.42 -3.57 9.86
N LEU A 44 8.28 -4.72 10.52
CA LEU A 44 9.41 -5.60 10.88
C LEU A 44 10.58 -4.85 11.57
N GLY A 45 10.29 -3.83 12.39
CA GLY A 45 11.29 -3.04 13.11
C GLY A 45 12.08 -2.06 12.23
N LYS A 46 11.61 -1.77 11.02
CA LYS A 46 12.19 -0.78 10.09
C LYS A 46 11.13 0.26 9.71
N MET A 47 11.56 1.50 9.51
CA MET A 47 10.70 2.57 8.99
C MET A 47 10.69 2.55 7.47
N TYR A 48 9.50 2.65 6.87
CA TYR A 48 9.31 2.72 5.43
C TYR A 48 8.50 3.96 5.04
N ARG A 49 8.91 4.59 3.92
CA ARG A 49 8.30 5.82 3.37
C ARG A 49 7.80 5.64 1.94
N ASN A 50 8.32 4.65 1.22
CA ASN A 50 7.91 4.35 -0.14
C ASN A 50 6.89 3.20 -0.08
N ILE A 51 5.62 3.56 0.00
CA ILE A 51 4.52 2.61 0.10
C ILE A 51 3.52 2.91 -1.00
N LEU A 52 3.22 1.91 -1.80
CA LEU A 52 2.27 2.00 -2.90
C LEU A 52 1.08 1.09 -2.62
N LEU A 53 -0.12 1.62 -2.80
CA LEU A 53 -1.37 0.92 -2.65
C LEU A 53 -2.00 0.76 -4.02
N ILE A 54 -2.41 -0.47 -4.34
CA ILE A 54 -3.04 -0.82 -5.60
C ILE A 54 -4.51 -1.11 -5.35
N TYR A 55 -5.37 -0.31 -5.97
CA TYR A 55 -6.82 -0.43 -5.87
C TYR A 55 -7.40 -0.98 -7.17
N ASN A 56 -8.46 -1.77 -7.05
CA ASN A 56 -9.28 -2.18 -8.17
C ASN A 56 -10.74 -2.00 -7.77
N LEU A 57 -11.48 -1.20 -8.53
CA LEU A 57 -12.86 -0.82 -8.21
C LEU A 57 -12.96 -0.28 -6.77
N ASP A 58 -12.07 0.64 -6.40
CA ASP A 58 -12.00 1.29 -5.08
C ASP A 58 -11.68 0.35 -3.90
N ILE A 59 -11.36 -0.92 -4.16
CA ILE A 59 -10.99 -1.89 -3.12
C ILE A 59 -9.48 -2.16 -3.13
N LEU A 60 -8.83 -2.02 -1.98
CA LEU A 60 -7.39 -2.26 -1.81
C LEU A 60 -7.05 -3.73 -2.08
N GLN A 61 -6.31 -4.01 -3.16
CA GLN A 61 -5.92 -5.36 -3.56
C GLN A 61 -4.54 -5.75 -3.06
N LYS A 62 -3.62 -4.78 -3.02
CA LYS A 62 -2.20 -5.04 -2.81
C LYS A 62 -1.52 -3.80 -2.25
N VAL A 63 -0.54 -4.04 -1.38
CA VAL A 63 0.38 -3.00 -0.92
C VAL A 63 1.81 -3.43 -1.22
N ILE A 64 2.58 -2.48 -1.70
CA ILE A 64 3.99 -2.65 -2.06
C ILE A 64 4.77 -1.69 -1.17
N ILE A 65 5.58 -2.23 -0.28
CA ILE A 65 6.49 -1.46 0.58
C ILE A 65 7.89 -1.61 0.00
N THR A 66 8.56 -0.52 -0.30
CA THR A 66 9.94 -0.53 -0.79
C THR A 66 10.88 0.25 0.11
N ASN A 67 12.11 -0.23 0.20
CA ASN A 67 13.27 0.50 0.70
C ASN A 67 14.42 0.27 -0.29
N ASP A 68 15.52 1.01 -0.15
CA ASP A 68 16.65 1.04 -1.09
C ASP A 68 17.20 -0.35 -1.47
N ASN A 69 16.96 -1.39 -0.66
CA ASN A 69 17.44 -2.76 -0.89
C ASN A 69 16.37 -3.86 -0.79
N GLU A 70 15.12 -3.56 -0.45
CA GLU A 70 14.11 -4.58 -0.10
C GLU A 70 12.72 -4.21 -0.63
N TRP A 71 12.03 -5.21 -1.18
CA TRP A 71 10.65 -5.11 -1.63
C TRP A 71 9.81 -6.08 -0.82
N ILE A 72 8.81 -5.55 -0.12
CA ILE A 72 7.83 -6.35 0.61
C ILE A 72 6.50 -6.17 -0.10
N ILE A 73 5.96 -7.28 -0.56
CA ILE A 73 4.67 -7.32 -1.25
C ILE A 73 3.71 -8.13 -0.38
N TYR A 74 2.59 -7.53 -0.01
CA TYR A 74 1.49 -8.26 0.61
C TYR A 74 0.17 -7.89 -0.07
N GLY A 75 -0.69 -8.90 -0.26
CA GLY A 75 -1.93 -8.75 -1.02
C GLY A 75 -2.69 -10.06 -1.10
N LYS A 76 -3.91 -10.01 -1.64
CA LYS A 76 -4.67 -11.22 -1.96
C LYS A 76 -3.99 -11.94 -3.12
N VAL A 77 -3.60 -13.19 -2.89
CA VAL A 77 -3.29 -14.13 -3.99
C VAL A 77 -4.64 -14.52 -4.58
N LYS A 78 -4.83 -14.26 -5.88
CA LYS A 78 -5.97 -14.81 -6.63
C LYS A 78 -5.78 -16.30 -6.85
#